data_AF-A0A8T4GUF9-F1
#
_entry.id   AF-A0A8T4GUF9-F1
#
_cell.length_a   1.000
_cell.length_b   1.000
_cell.length_c   1.000
_cell.angle_alpha   90.00
_cell.angle_beta   90.00
_cell.angle_gamma   90.00
#
_symmetry.space_group_name_H-M   'P 1'
#
loop_
_entity.id
_entity.type
_entity.pdbx_description
1 polymer ?
#
loop_
_entity_poly.entity_id
_entity_poly.type
_entity_poly.pdbx_seq_one_letter_code
_entity_poly.pdbx_strand_id
1 'polypeptide(L)' 'MSDERSDGAGGADSADGRGAAIDGEVDDGMDESEAMATGMAVGIAIGAALGTAMDNLALGMGMGVALGAAFGTAFSDRD' A
#
# COMPACT_ATOMS: atom_id res chain seq x y z
N MET A 1 -12.93 -44.64 34.94
CA MET A 1 -12.85 -43.19 34.74
C MET A 1 -11.39 -42.87 34.52
N SER A 2 -10.80 -42.97 33.32
CA SER A 2 -11.32 -42.59 31.99
C SER A 2 -11.81 -41.15 32.04
N ASP A 3 -11.32 -40.15 31.32
CA ASP A 3 -10.32 -39.96 30.26
C ASP A 3 -9.73 -38.56 30.60
N GLU A 4 -8.71 -37.94 30.00
CA GLU A 4 -8.48 -37.75 28.58
C GLU A 4 -7.15 -36.98 28.49
N ARG A 5 -6.20 -37.46 27.68
CA ARG A 5 -5.23 -36.57 27.04
C ARG A 5 -5.98 -35.89 25.93
N SER A 6 -5.89 -34.57 25.79
CA SER A 6 -6.01 -33.96 24.47
C SER A 6 -5.51 -32.53 24.52
N ASP A 7 -4.21 -32.40 24.27
CA ASP A 7 -3.64 -31.43 23.34
C ASP A 7 -4.62 -30.37 22.83
N GLY A 8 -4.47 -29.14 23.37
CA GLY A 8 -4.92 -27.93 22.72
C GLY A 8 -3.74 -27.30 22.00
N ALA A 9 -3.43 -27.86 20.83
CA ALA A 9 -2.47 -27.31 19.89
C ALA A 9 -2.88 -25.91 19.43
N GLY A 10 -1.87 -25.08 19.15
CA GLY A 10 -1.91 -24.18 18.00
C GLY A 10 -2.83 -22.97 18.08
N GLY A 11 -2.39 -21.94 18.81
CA GLY A 11 -2.81 -20.56 18.55
C GLY A 11 -1.77 -19.82 17.71
N ALA A 12 -1.25 -20.46 16.65
CA ALA A 12 -0.44 -19.81 15.62
C ALA A 12 -1.32 -19.59 14.39
N ASP A 13 -2.47 -18.95 14.58
CA ASP A 13 -3.42 -18.68 13.49
C ASP A 13 -3.89 -17.23 13.58
N SER A 14 -3.00 -16.32 13.16
CA SER A 14 -3.34 -14.97 12.69
C SER A 14 -2.09 -14.37 12.06
N ALA A 15 -1.52 -15.10 11.11
CA ALA A 15 -0.59 -14.54 10.14
C ALA A 15 -0.95 -15.13 8.77
N ASP A 16 -2.24 -15.06 8.41
CA ASP A 16 -2.64 -15.31 7.02
C ASP A 16 -2.17 -14.12 6.19
N GLY A 17 -0.95 -14.27 5.67
CA GLY A 17 -0.32 -13.32 4.78
C GLY A 17 -0.99 -13.34 3.43
N ARG A 18 -1.94 -12.44 3.21
CA ARG A 18 -2.27 -12.01 1.86
C ARG A 18 -1.27 -10.94 1.44
N GLY A 19 -0.16 -11.41 0.90
CA GLY A 19 0.71 -10.58 0.09
C GLY A 19 -0.10 -9.92 -1.03
N ALA A 20 0.28 -8.68 -1.35
CA ALA A 20 -0.30 -7.85 -2.39
C ALA A 20 -0.31 -8.56 -3.75
N ALA A 21 -1.37 -9.31 -4.03
CA ALA A 21 -1.72 -9.67 -5.39
C ALA A 21 -2.25 -8.40 -6.06
N ILE A 22 -1.67 -8.04 -7.20
CA ILE A 22 -2.29 -7.09 -8.14
C ILE A 22 -3.09 -7.92 -9.15
N ASP A 23 -4.10 -8.65 -8.68
CA ASP A 23 -5.16 -9.17 -9.52
C ASP A 23 -6.13 -8.01 -9.78
N GLY A 24 -5.80 -7.19 -10.78
CA GLY A 24 -6.58 -6.01 -11.15
C GLY A 24 -7.95 -6.39 -11.71
N GLU A 25 -8.91 -6.64 -10.84
CA GLU A 25 -10.32 -6.38 -11.06
C GLU A 25 -10.52 -4.87 -10.86
N VAL A 26 -10.95 -4.16 -11.92
CA VAL A 26 -11.38 -2.76 -11.80
C VAL A 26 -12.76 -2.78 -11.16
N ASP A 27 -12.80 -2.81 -9.83
CA ASP A 27 -14.00 -2.50 -9.07
C ASP A 27 -14.19 -0.96 -9.08
N ASP A 28 -15.43 -0.50 -9.19
CA ASP A 28 -15.71 0.95 -9.28
C ASP A 28 -15.46 1.70 -7.95
N GLY A 29 -15.10 0.98 -6.86
CA GLY A 29 -14.66 1.53 -5.58
C GLY A 29 -13.14 1.38 -5.37
N MET A 30 -12.45 2.48 -5.08
CA MET A 30 -11.03 2.43 -4.68
C MET A 30 -10.93 2.18 -3.18
N ASP A 31 -10.41 1.02 -2.79
CA ASP A 31 -10.05 0.76 -1.39
C ASP A 31 -8.88 1.66 -0.92
N GLU A 32 -8.73 1.87 0.39
CA GLU A 32 -7.68 2.75 0.93
C GLU A 32 -6.26 2.36 0.48
N SER A 33 -5.98 1.06 0.32
CA SER A 33 -4.69 0.58 -0.19
C SER A 33 -4.45 0.94 -1.65
N GLU A 34 -5.51 0.96 -2.45
CA GLU A 34 -5.45 1.27 -3.88
C GLU A 34 -5.35 2.77 -4.11
N ALA A 35 -6.04 3.57 -3.29
CA ALA A 35 -5.88 5.02 -3.21
C ALA A 35 -4.42 5.39 -2.87
N MET A 36 -3.83 4.73 -1.88
CA MET A 36 -2.43 4.91 -1.51
C MET A 36 -1.46 4.48 -2.62
N ALA A 37 -1.70 3.31 -3.25
CA ALA A 37 -0.87 2.82 -4.34
C ALA A 37 -0.91 3.77 -5.56
N THR A 38 -2.10 4.26 -5.90
CA THR A 38 -2.32 5.21 -7.00
C THR A 38 -1.64 6.54 -6.71
N GLY A 39 -1.81 7.09 -5.51
CA GLY A 39 -1.13 8.31 -5.08
C GLY A 39 0.39 8.19 -5.21
N MET A 40 0.96 7.09 -4.73
CA MET A 40 2.40 6.83 -4.82
C MET A 40 2.88 6.67 -6.27
N ALA A 41 2.14 5.96 -7.12
CA ALA A 41 2.50 5.80 -8.53
C ALA A 41 2.55 7.15 -9.26
N VAL A 42 1.54 8.00 -9.05
CA VAL A 42 1.48 9.36 -9.62
C VAL A 42 2.61 10.23 -9.07
N GLY A 43 2.81 10.23 -7.75
CA GLY A 43 3.86 11.00 -7.10
C GLY A 43 5.27 10.64 -7.60
N ILE A 44 5.58 9.34 -7.73
CA ILE A 44 6.86 8.86 -8.24
C ILE A 44 7.05 9.26 -9.71
N ALA A 45 6.02 9.11 -10.55
CA ALA A 45 6.11 9.49 -11.96
C ALA A 45 6.42 10.99 -12.14
N ILE A 46 5.72 11.86 -11.39
CA ILE A 46 5.94 13.31 -11.41
C ILE A 46 7.30 13.65 -10.82
N GLY A 47 7.67 13.06 -9.68
CA GLY A 47 8.95 13.29 -9.02
C GLY A 47 10.15 12.87 -9.88
N ALA A 48 10.03 11.76 -10.62
CA ALA A 48 11.03 11.32 -11.59
C ALA A 48 11.16 12.30 -12.75
N ALA A 49 10.03 12.74 -13.34
CA ALA A 49 10.03 13.71 -14.42
C ALA A 49 10.64 15.05 -14.00
N LEU A 50 10.25 15.58 -12.84
CA LEU A 50 10.82 16.83 -12.31
C LEU A 50 12.29 16.68 -11.91
N GLY A 51 12.64 15.59 -11.24
CA GLY A 51 14.02 15.33 -10.82
C GLY A 51 14.99 15.21 -11.98
N THR A 52 14.56 14.56 -13.08
CA THR A 52 15.35 14.48 -14.32
C THR A 52 15.42 15.84 -15.03
N ALA A 53 14.32 16.61 -15.08
CA ALA A 53 14.32 17.95 -15.68
C ALA A 53 15.21 18.95 -14.93
N MET A 54 15.31 18.82 -13.61
CA MET A 54 16.12 19.68 -12.74
C MET A 54 17.56 19.17 -12.54
N ASP A 55 17.91 18.03 -13.13
CA ASP A 55 19.17 17.30 -12.90
C ASP A 55 19.44 17.05 -11.40
N ASN A 56 18.35 16.88 -10.61
CA ASN A 56 18.39 16.66 -9.18
C ASN A 56 17.28 15.70 -8.74
N LEU A 57 17.59 14.40 -8.85
CA LEU A 57 16.69 13.33 -8.44
C LEU A 57 16.37 13.34 -6.95
N ALA A 58 17.28 13.82 -6.09
CA ALA A 58 17.02 13.87 -4.66
C ALA A 58 15.88 14.84 -4.33
N LEU A 59 15.88 16.02 -4.96
CA LEU A 59 14.81 17.00 -4.80
C LEU A 59 13.52 16.51 -5.46
N GLY A 60 13.61 16.01 -6.70
CA GLY A 60 12.46 15.50 -7.44
C GLY A 60 11.74 14.35 -6.73
N MET A 61 12.48 13.35 -6.23
CA MET A 61 11.91 12.24 -5.47
C MET A 61 11.40 12.66 -4.10
N GLY A 62 12.07 13.58 -3.41
CA GLY A 62 11.58 14.14 -2.14
C GLY A 62 10.21 14.80 -2.31
N MET A 63 10.04 15.61 -3.35
CA MET A 63 8.73 16.19 -3.69
C MET A 63 7.74 15.14 -4.18
N GLY A 64 8.16 14.22 -5.06
CA GLY A 64 7.30 13.19 -5.62
C GLY A 64 6.69 12.27 -4.57
N VAL A 65 7.50 11.80 -3.61
CA VAL A 65 7.03 10.97 -2.49
C VAL A 65 6.10 11.76 -1.57
N ALA A 66 6.43 13.02 -1.27
CA ALA A 66 5.57 13.87 -0.43
C ALA A 66 4.20 14.11 -1.08
N LEU A 67 4.17 14.40 -2.39
CA LEU A 67 2.94 14.59 -3.15
C LEU A 67 2.14 13.28 -3.28
N GLY A 68 2.83 12.17 -3.57
CA GLY A 68 2.19 10.87 -3.70
C GLY A 68 1.54 10.40 -2.40
N ALA A 69 2.22 10.59 -1.27
CA ALA A 69 1.66 10.33 0.05
C ALA A 69 0.46 11.24 0.35
N ALA A 70 0.57 12.55 0.06
CA ALA A 70 -0.53 13.50 0.28
C ALA A 70 -1.78 13.16 -0.55
N PHE A 71 -1.60 12.75 -1.82
CA PHE A 71 -2.71 12.30 -2.66
C PHE A 71 -3.28 10.97 -2.20
N GLY A 72 -2.43 9.99 -1.85
CA GLY A 72 -2.87 8.72 -1.33
C GLY A 72 -3.78 8.90 -0.11
N THR A 73 -3.35 9.69 0.87
CA THR A 73 -4.16 9.97 2.07
C THR A 73 -5.41 10.79 1.75
N ALA A 74 -5.33 11.76 0.84
CA ALA A 74 -6.47 12.61 0.48
C ALA A 74 -7.58 11.87 -0.29
N PHE A 75 -7.24 10.76 -0.95
CA PHE A 75 -8.21 9.88 -1.58
C PHE A 75 -8.75 8.85 -0.58
N SER A 76 -7.93 8.33 0.33
CA SER A 76 -8.38 7.45 1.42
C SER A 76 -9.35 8.12 2.40
N ASP A 77 -9.22 9.42 2.67
CA ASP A 77 -10.07 10.16 3.62
C ASP A 77 -11.48 10.49 3.07
N ARG A 78 -11.81 10.11 1.82
CA ARG A 78 -13.06 10.52 1.15
C ARG A 78 -14.13 9.44 0.99
N ASP A 79 -13.89 8.25 1.52
CA ASP A 79 -14.86 7.15 1.64
C ASP A 79 -15.36 6.99 3.09
#